data_AF-A0A7X7H5H4-F1
#
_entry.id   AF-A0A7X7H5H4-F1
#
_cell.length_a   1.000
_cell.length_b   1.000
_cell.length_c   1.000
_cell.angle_alpha   90.00
_cell.angle_beta   90.00
_cell.angle_gamma   90.00
#
_symmetry.space_group_name_H-M   'P 1'
#
loop_
_entity.id
_entity.type
_entity.pdbx_description
1 polymer ?
#
loop_
_entity_poly.entity_id
_entity_poly.type
_entity_poly.pdbx_seq_one_letter_code
_entity_poly.pdbx_strand_id
1 'polypeptide(L)' 'MTALNRKKEQLKKRIDDLEEALAMGVLTVKSPSGRLVTYQSPSDLRKTISDLKRELDYLINGKSGAFGTVIGFRRR' A
#
# COMPACT_ATOMS: atom_id res chain seq x y z
N MET A 1 -12.80 -4.92 19.44
CA MET A 1 -11.86 -4.76 18.31
C MET A 1 -11.11 -3.43 18.49
N THR A 2 -9.78 -3.44 18.63
CA THR A 2 -8.98 -2.21 18.75
C THR A 2 -8.78 -1.54 17.37
N ALA A 3 -8.60 -0.22 17.34
CA ALA A 3 -8.42 0.55 16.10
C ALA A 3 -7.25 0.02 15.24
N LEU A 4 -6.20 -0.50 15.88
CA LEU A 4 -5.04 -1.11 15.22
C LEU A 4 -5.42 -2.37 14.41
N ASN A 5 -6.28 -3.23 14.95
CA ASN A 5 -6.71 -4.44 14.24
C ASN A 5 -7.57 -4.10 13.01
N ARG A 6 -8.42 -3.07 13.12
CA ARG A 6 -9.19 -2.57 11.96
C ARG A 6 -8.27 -2.05 10.84
N LYS A 7 -7.22 -1.29 11.19
CA LYS A 7 -6.26 -0.79 10.20
C LYS A 7 -5.48 -1.92 9.51
N LYS A 8 -5.07 -2.94 10.27
CA LYS A 8 -4.39 -4.14 9.72
C LYS A 8 -5.28 -4.89 8.72
N GLU A 9 -6.54 -5.12 9.08
CA GLU A 9 -7.49 -5.82 8.21
C GLU A 9 -7.78 -5.02 6.92
N GLN A 10 -7.94 -3.71 7.03
CA GLN A 10 -8.12 -2.83 5.87
C GLN A 10 -6.91 -2.83 4.93
N LEU A 11 -5.69 -2.80 5.49
CA LEU A 11 -4.47 -2.87 4.68
C LEU A 11 -4.34 -4.21 3.96
N LYS A 12 -4.62 -5.33 4.64
CA LYS A 12 -4.62 -6.66 4.01
C LYS A 12 -5.58 -6.74 2.84
N LYS A 13 -6.85 -6.39 3.06
CA LYS A 13 -7.88 -6.36 2.00
C LYS A 13 -7.44 -5.51 0.82
N ARG A 14 -6.86 -4.34 1.08
CA ARG A 14 -6.40 -3.45 0.02
C ARG A 14 -5.21 -3.99 -0.76
N ILE A 15 -4.30 -4.70 -0.10
CA ILE A 15 -3.19 -5.37 -0.78
C ILE A 15 -3.74 -6.44 -1.72
N ASP A 16 -4.67 -7.26 -1.23
CA ASP A 16 -5.31 -8.31 -2.04
C ASP A 16 -6.03 -7.71 -3.26
N ASP A 17 -6.82 -6.63 -3.09
CA ASP A 17 -7.50 -5.93 -4.19
C ASP A 17 -6.51 -5.43 -5.25
N LEU A 18 -5.36 -4.89 -4.83
CA LEU A 18 -4.33 -4.37 -5.73
C LEU A 18 -3.58 -5.50 -6.45
N GLU A 19 -3.36 -6.63 -5.78
CA GLU A 19 -2.75 -7.82 -6.39
C GLU A 19 -3.67 -8.46 -7.42
N GLU A 20 -4.97 -8.53 -7.14
CA GLU A 20 -5.97 -8.99 -8.10
C GLU A 20 -6.05 -8.07 -9.32
N ALA A 21 -6.09 -6.74 -9.09
CA ALA A 21 -6.06 -5.76 -10.17
C ALA A 21 -4.80 -5.90 -11.03
N LEU A 22 -3.63 -6.10 -10.40
CA LEU A 22 -2.38 -6.34 -11.11
C LEU A 22 -2.43 -7.63 -11.94
N ALA A 23 -3.01 -8.71 -11.39
CA ALA A 23 -3.17 -9.98 -12.08
C ALA A 23 -4.13 -9.87 -13.29
N MET A 24 -5.18 -9.05 -13.18
CA MET A 24 -6.11 -8.75 -14.26
C MET A 24 -5.58 -7.72 -15.27
N GLY A 25 -4.42 -7.11 -15.02
CA GLY A 25 -3.89 -6.01 -15.84
C GLY A 25 -4.67 -4.70 -15.68
N VAL A 26 -5.47 -4.57 -14.63
CA VAL A 26 -6.26 -3.38 -14.32
C VAL A 26 -5.39 -2.40 -13.51
N LEU A 27 -5.18 -1.22 -14.08
CA LEU A 27 -4.41 -0.16 -13.43
C LEU A 27 -5.27 0.85 -12.66
N THR A 28 -6.59 0.67 -12.63
CA THR A 28 -7.50 1.57 -11.91
C THR A 28 -8.16 0.82 -10.77
N VAL A 29 -7.88 1.24 -9.53
CA VAL A 29 -8.36 0.57 -8.32
C VAL A 29 -9.09 1.55 -7.43
N LYS A 30 -10.19 1.11 -6.83
CA LYS A 30 -10.97 1.94 -5.91
C LYS A 30 -10.29 1.97 -4.54
N SER A 31 -10.02 3.16 -4.05
CA SER A 31 -9.50 3.38 -2.70
C SER A 31 -10.60 3.24 -1.63
N PRO A 32 -10.24 3.00 -0.35
CA PRO A 32 -11.16 2.95 0.78
C PRO A 32 -11.95 4.25 0.98
N SER A 33 -11.42 5.39 0.55
CA SER A 33 -12.13 6.67 0.56
C SER A 33 -13.10 6.84 -0.61
N GLY A 34 -13.28 5.80 -1.43
CA GLY A 34 -14.16 5.79 -2.59
C GLY A 34 -13.56 6.41 -3.85
N ARG A 35 -12.37 7.01 -3.77
CA ARG A 35 -11.69 7.61 -4.93
C ARG A 35 -11.08 6.52 -5.82
N LEU A 36 -11.20 6.67 -7.13
CA LEU A 36 -10.46 5.85 -8.09
C LEU A 36 -9.00 6.32 -8.11
N VAL A 37 -8.08 5.37 -8.02
CA VAL A 37 -6.64 5.60 -8.16
C VAL A 37 -6.20 4.87 -9.41
N THR A 38 -5.72 5.62 -10.39
CA THR A 38 -5.17 5.08 -11.63
C THR A 38 -3.65 5.12 -11.56
N TYR A 39 -3.03 3.96 -11.73
CA TYR A 39 -1.59 3.79 -11.81
C TYR A 39 -1.13 3.97 -13.26
N GLN A 40 0.01 4.63 -13.44
CA GLN A 40 0.56 4.88 -14.78
C GLN A 40 1.16 3.61 -15.40
N SER A 41 1.64 2.68 -14.57
CA SER A 41 2.24 1.43 -15.01
C SER A 41 1.99 0.28 -14.03
N PRO A 42 2.10 -0.99 -14.47
CA PRO A 42 2.09 -2.15 -13.57
C PRO A 42 3.22 -2.09 -12.54
N SER A 43 4.33 -1.44 -12.88
CA SER A 43 5.47 -1.23 -11.97
C SER A 43 5.12 -0.30 -10.81
N ASP A 44 4.35 0.77 -11.06
CA ASP A 44 3.85 1.67 -10.02
C ASP A 44 2.86 0.98 -9.10
N LEU A 45 2.00 0.12 -9.67
CA LEU A 45 1.06 -0.70 -8.91
C LEU A 45 1.81 -1.70 -8.01
N ARG A 46 2.80 -2.42 -8.54
CA ARG A 46 3.69 -3.31 -7.78
C ARG A 46 4.43 -2.59 -6.67
N LYS A 47 4.96 -1.40 -6.94
CA LYS A 47 5.63 -0.57 -5.93
C LYS A 47 4.67 -0.21 -4.81
N THR A 48 3.46 0.21 -5.15
CA THR A 48 2.42 0.55 -4.16
C THR A 48 2.04 -0.65 -3.30
N ILE A 49 1.90 -1.84 -3.88
CA ILE A 49 1.67 -3.09 -3.14
C ILE A 49 2.82 -3.34 -2.17
N SER A 50 4.07 -3.17 -2.61
CA SER A 50 5.25 -3.35 -1.76
C SER A 50 5.30 -2.36 -0.60
N ASP A 51 5.02 -1.08 -0.84
CA ASP A 51 4.93 -0.05 0.20
C ASP A 51 3.83 -0.37 1.23
N LEU A 52 2.65 -0.83 0.78
CA LEU A 52 1.55 -1.22 1.66
C LEU A 52 1.88 -2.47 2.48
N LYS A 53 2.52 -3.48 1.88
CA LYS A 53 3.02 -4.67 2.61
C LYS A 53 4.02 -4.27 3.69
N ARG A 54 4.88 -3.29 3.40
CA ARG A 54 5.84 -2.76 4.37
C ARG A 54 5.16 -1.98 5.50
N GLU A 55 4.13 -1.19 5.21
CA GLU A 55 3.32 -0.52 6.24
C GLU A 55 2.59 -1.55 7.12
N LEU A 56 2.03 -2.60 6.51
CA LEU A 56 1.38 -3.69 7.23
C LEU A 56 2.38 -4.43 8.14
N ASP A 57 3.57 -4.74 7.63
CA ASP A 57 4.63 -5.37 8.41
C ASP A 57 5.05 -4.49 9.58
N TYR A 58 5.21 -3.19 9.36
CA TYR A 58 5.50 -2.22 10.42
C TYR A 58 4.41 -2.18 11.48
N LEU A 59 3.13 -2.26 11.11
CA LEU A 59 2.00 -2.30 12.04
C LEU A 59 1.93 -3.63 12.82
N ILE A 60 2.40 -4.74 12.22
CA ILE A 60 2.43 -6.06 12.85
C ILE A 60 3.61 -6.17 13.81
N ASN A 61 4.81 -5.81 13.35
CA ASN A 61 6.07 -6.01 14.05
C ASN A 61 6.48 -4.83 14.94
N GLY A 62 5.87 -3.64 14.77
CA GLY A 62 5.77 -2.56 15.75
C GLY A 62 7.05 -1.85 16.22
N LYS A 63 8.22 -2.48 16.24
CA LYS A 63 9.50 -1.92 16.69
C LYS A 63 10.64 -2.78 16.17
N SER A 64 11.34 -2.32 15.13
CA SER A 64 12.80 -2.43 14.96
C SER A 64 13.17 -1.89 13.59
N GLY A 65 13.89 -0.78 13.56
CA GLY A 65 14.42 -0.20 12.32
C GLY A 65 13.90 1.19 12.01
N ALA A 66 14.29 2.16 12.82
CA ALA A 66 14.50 3.51 12.34
C ALA A 66 15.55 3.48 11.21
N PHE A 67 15.14 3.19 9.97
CA PHE A 67 16.03 3.27 8.82
C PHE A 67 15.26 3.77 7.60
N GLY A 68 15.57 5.03 7.25
CA GLY A 68 15.29 5.59 5.94
C GLY A 68 14.15 6.59 5.88
N THR A 69 14.25 7.70 6.62
CA THR A 69 13.76 8.98 6.08
C THR A 69 14.62 9.30 4.85
N VAL A 70 14.31 8.67 3.71
CA VAL A 70 14.67 9.22 2.40
C VAL A 70 13.43 9.94 1.90
N ILE A 71 13.16 11.10 2.51
CA ILE A 71 12.39 12.15 1.83
C ILE A 71 13.34 12.70 0.77
N GLY A 72 13.54 11.91 -0.29
CA GLY A 72 14.11 12.38 -1.54
C GLY A 72 13.03 13.14 -2.29
N PHE A 73 12.63 14.30 -1.75
CA PHE A 73 11.93 15.30 -2.55
C PHE A 73 12.94 15.79 -3.59
N ARG A 74 12.97 15.14 -4.75
CA ARG A 74 13.69 15.64 -5.92
C ARG A 74 12.93 16.85 -6.44
N ARG A 75 13.15 18.02 -5.83
CA ARG A 75 12.83 19.31 -6.46
C ARG A 75 13.88 19.54 -7.55
N ARG A 76 13.42 19.68 -8.79
CA ARG A 76 14.17 20.35 -9.85
C ARG A 76 14.28 21.83 -9.51
#